data_AF-A0A0C2GJR3-F1
#
_entry.id   AF-A0A0C2GJR3-F1
#
_cell.length_a   1.000
_cell.length_b   1.000
_cell.length_c   1.000
_cell.angle_alpha   90.00
_cell.angle_beta   90.00
_cell.angle_gamma   90.00
#
_symmetry.space_group_name_H-M   'P 1'
#
loop_
_entity.id
_entity.type
_entity.pdbx_description
1 polymer ?
#
loop_
_entity_poly.entity_id
_entity_poly.type
_entity_poly.pdbx_seq_one_letter_code
_entity_poly.pdbx_strand_id
1 'polypeptide(L)'
;MAFQRCIDWTEFVCNTKKIVEHAPIDGNYFDTSYDEALRSVREEMERDAVKARPEKNGPVGYLAGEGALALEKDGMRGEILTRMALTFDKVLEILEEWSACRTWIITLPIDEKMDEAKSRKLLQFVKSQVSSGGKVVTAWPPVNEKNASRWNGLIDLWKSLDETLSRIDDRHQIFVTAGSTLVHGKLVIEAGSPESCCQYYCARVGAGVPKSVYEAIRRKVPEALLPVFPDMRFGTSRTMSYAGEGMYGRADQKVPAKRARHF
;
A
#
# COMPACT_ATOMS: atom_id res chain seq x y z
N MET A 1 -0.68 -13.35 -46.86
CA MET A 1 0.75 -12.99 -46.81
C MET A 1 1.08 -12.27 -45.49
N ALA A 2 1.21 -13.01 -44.39
CA ALA A 2 1.74 -12.50 -43.11
C ALA A 2 2.73 -13.51 -42.48
N PHE A 3 2.50 -14.81 -42.68
CA PHE A 3 3.37 -15.91 -42.23
C PHE A 3 4.80 -15.90 -42.81
N GLN A 4 5.06 -15.16 -43.88
CA GLN A 4 6.33 -15.25 -44.62
C GLN A 4 7.32 -14.11 -44.28
N ARG A 5 6.98 -13.23 -43.32
CA ARG A 5 7.80 -12.06 -42.95
C ARG A 5 8.21 -11.99 -41.48
N CYS A 6 7.68 -12.82 -40.59
CA CYS A 6 8.09 -12.80 -39.17
C CYS A 6 9.01 -13.98 -38.89
N ILE A 7 10.32 -13.72 -38.94
CA ILE A 7 11.36 -14.66 -38.47
C ILE A 7 11.50 -14.57 -36.94
N ASP A 8 11.02 -13.48 -36.33
CA ASP A 8 10.99 -13.29 -34.88
C ASP A 8 9.54 -13.25 -34.35
N TRP A 9 9.10 -14.35 -33.76
CA TRP A 9 7.77 -14.48 -33.16
C TRP A 9 7.54 -13.46 -32.04
N THR A 10 8.60 -13.01 -31.37
CA THR A 10 8.52 -12.01 -30.29
C THR A 10 8.10 -10.65 -30.85
N GLU A 11 8.70 -10.24 -31.97
CA GLU A 11 8.38 -8.98 -32.64
C GLU A 11 6.93 -8.99 -33.16
N PHE A 12 6.49 -10.12 -33.70
CA PHE A 12 5.12 -10.31 -34.16
C PHE A 12 4.10 -10.16 -33.02
N VAL A 13 4.28 -10.88 -31.92
CA VAL A 13 3.36 -10.83 -30.78
C VAL A 13 3.34 -9.44 -30.13
N CYS A 14 4.48 -8.75 -30.03
CA CYS A 14 4.55 -7.42 -29.41
C CYS A 14 3.93 -6.32 -30.28
N ASN A 15 4.12 -6.38 -31.60
CA ASN A 15 3.75 -5.25 -32.49
C ASN A 15 2.43 -5.44 -33.26
N THR A 16 1.89 -6.66 -33.33
CA THR A 16 0.68 -6.95 -34.12
C THR A 16 -0.58 -6.55 -33.36
N LYS A 17 -1.33 -5.54 -33.81
CA LYS A 17 -2.56 -5.11 -33.12
C LYS A 17 -3.73 -6.06 -33.33
N LYS A 18 -3.79 -6.71 -34.49
CA LYS A 18 -4.79 -7.69 -34.90
C LYS A 18 -4.18 -8.66 -35.89
N ILE A 19 -4.60 -9.92 -35.86
CA ILE A 19 -4.15 -10.91 -36.85
C ILE A 19 -4.96 -10.68 -38.14
N VAL A 20 -4.27 -10.43 -39.26
CA VAL A 20 -4.91 -10.12 -40.55
C VAL A 20 -5.65 -11.36 -41.07
N GLU A 21 -6.88 -11.12 -41.52
CA GLU A 21 -7.85 -12.09 -42.06
C GLU A 21 -7.24 -13.05 -43.07
N HIS A 22 -7.57 -14.34 -42.93
CA HIS A 22 -7.39 -15.36 -43.96
C HIS A 22 -8.75 -15.65 -44.64
N ALA A 23 -8.70 -16.23 -45.83
CA ALA A 23 -9.92 -16.70 -46.48
C ALA A 23 -10.59 -17.76 -45.59
N PRO A 24 -11.93 -17.77 -45.47
CA PRO A 24 -12.65 -18.71 -44.63
C PRO A 24 -12.25 -20.14 -44.97
N ILE A 25 -11.89 -20.91 -43.95
CA ILE A 25 -11.56 -22.32 -44.07
C ILE A 25 -12.87 -23.09 -43.89
N ASP A 26 -13.29 -23.82 -44.93
CA ASP A 26 -14.53 -24.60 -44.94
C ASP A 26 -15.80 -23.80 -44.57
N GLY A 27 -15.85 -22.52 -44.95
CA GLY A 27 -17.00 -21.64 -44.71
C GLY A 27 -17.10 -21.04 -43.30
N ASN A 28 -16.12 -21.29 -42.43
CA ASN A 28 -16.06 -20.73 -41.09
C ASN A 28 -15.08 -19.54 -41.00
N TYR A 29 -15.53 -18.47 -40.34
CA TYR A 29 -14.73 -17.29 -40.01
C TYR A 29 -14.23 -17.40 -38.57
N PHE A 30 -12.92 -17.21 -38.37
CA PHE A 30 -12.25 -17.42 -37.07
C PHE A 30 -11.60 -16.14 -36.52
N ASP A 31 -11.91 -14.98 -37.08
CA ASP A 31 -11.18 -13.72 -36.83
C ASP A 31 -11.19 -13.31 -35.35
N THR A 32 -12.32 -13.48 -34.65
CA THR A 32 -12.42 -13.22 -33.20
C THR A 32 -11.56 -14.16 -32.38
N SER A 33 -11.43 -15.43 -32.80
CA SER A 33 -10.66 -16.44 -32.07
C SER A 33 -9.16 -16.16 -32.09
N TYR A 34 -8.63 -15.56 -33.15
CA TYR A 34 -7.21 -15.23 -33.26
C TYR A 34 -6.83 -14.00 -32.44
N ASP A 35 -7.67 -12.97 -32.44
CA ASP A 35 -7.45 -11.78 -31.60
C ASP A 35 -7.56 -12.12 -30.10
N GLU A 36 -8.47 -13.04 -29.74
CA GLU A 36 -8.57 -13.58 -28.38
C GLU A 36 -7.35 -14.43 -28.00
N ALA A 37 -6.87 -15.30 -28.90
CA ALA A 37 -5.65 -16.07 -28.68
C ALA A 37 -4.42 -15.16 -28.53
N LEU A 38 -4.28 -14.13 -29.36
CA LEU A 38 -3.18 -13.16 -29.26
C LEU A 38 -3.22 -12.39 -27.93
N ARG A 39 -4.41 -12.02 -27.47
CA ARG A 39 -4.60 -11.38 -26.15
C ARG A 39 -4.21 -12.33 -25.02
N SER A 40 -4.68 -13.57 -25.06
CA SER A 40 -4.36 -14.58 -24.05
C SER A 40 -2.85 -14.85 -23.96
N VAL A 41 -2.17 -14.92 -25.10
CA VAL A 41 -0.70 -15.11 -25.15
C VAL A 41 0.02 -13.90 -24.55
N ARG A 42 -0.43 -12.67 -24.82
CA ARG A 42 0.15 -11.46 -24.20
C ARG A 42 -0.05 -11.44 -22.69
N GLU A 43 -1.25 -11.75 -22.22
CA GLU A 43 -1.52 -11.85 -20.78
C GLU A 43 -0.68 -12.94 -20.11
N GLU A 44 -0.45 -14.08 -20.80
CA GLU A 44 0.42 -15.15 -20.31
C GLU A 44 1.89 -14.70 -20.25
N MET A 45 2.38 -14.03 -21.29
CA MET A 45 3.72 -13.44 -21.31
C MET A 45 3.89 -12.41 -20.19
N GLU A 46 2.88 -11.57 -19.94
CA GLU A 46 2.90 -10.64 -18.81
C GLU A 46 2.95 -11.39 -17.47
N ARG A 47 2.13 -12.43 -17.29
CA ARG A 47 2.15 -13.27 -16.07
C ARG A 47 3.50 -13.95 -15.86
N ASP A 48 4.12 -14.47 -16.90
CA ASP A 48 5.42 -15.15 -16.79
C ASP A 48 6.57 -14.14 -16.63
N ALA A 49 6.45 -12.96 -17.24
CA ALA A 49 7.32 -11.83 -16.96
C ALA A 49 7.16 -11.31 -15.52
N VAL A 50 6.02 -11.54 -14.84
CA VAL A 50 5.84 -11.32 -13.39
C VAL A 50 6.58 -12.38 -12.57
N LYS A 51 6.46 -13.65 -12.94
CA LYS A 51 7.08 -14.77 -12.19
C LYS A 51 8.60 -14.82 -12.30
N ALA A 52 9.18 -14.36 -13.41
CA ALA A 52 10.62 -14.36 -13.63
C ALA A 52 11.35 -13.17 -12.96
N ARG A 53 10.64 -12.30 -12.21
CA ARG A 53 11.20 -11.06 -11.67
C ARG A 53 12.12 -11.36 -10.48
N PRO A 54 13.23 -10.60 -10.32
CA PRO A 54 13.99 -10.59 -9.08
C PRO A 54 13.07 -10.11 -7.96
N GLU A 55 12.77 -10.96 -6.98
CA GLU A 55 12.09 -10.55 -5.76
C GLU A 55 13.14 -10.15 -4.73
N LYS A 56 13.04 -8.89 -4.27
CA LYS A 56 13.87 -8.42 -3.17
C LYS A 56 13.40 -9.06 -1.87
N ASN A 57 14.34 -9.58 -1.08
CA ASN A 57 14.09 -10.03 0.28
C ASN A 57 14.36 -8.92 1.28
N GLY A 58 13.74 -9.00 2.47
CA GLY A 58 13.93 -8.03 3.55
C GLY A 58 12.64 -7.65 4.25
N PRO A 59 12.69 -6.73 5.22
CA PRO A 59 11.50 -6.23 5.88
C PRO A 59 10.68 -5.30 4.98
N VAL A 60 9.47 -4.99 5.41
CA VAL A 60 8.66 -3.90 4.88
C VAL A 60 8.99 -2.62 5.66
N GLY A 61 9.49 -1.60 4.95
CA GLY A 61 9.63 -0.26 5.50
C GLY A 61 8.30 0.48 5.40
N TYR A 62 7.77 0.94 6.54
CA TYR A 62 6.52 1.71 6.60
C TYR A 62 6.77 3.14 7.07
N LEU A 63 6.81 4.07 6.13
CA LEU A 63 6.81 5.51 6.37
C LEU A 63 5.39 5.94 6.71
N ALA A 64 5.19 6.21 8.00
CA ALA A 64 3.91 6.56 8.56
C ALA A 64 3.83 8.04 8.90
N GLY A 65 2.62 8.59 8.85
CA GLY A 65 2.34 9.97 9.25
C GLY A 65 2.21 10.15 10.77
N GLU A 66 1.46 11.18 11.15
CA GLU A 66 1.23 11.54 12.56
C GLU A 66 0.71 10.35 13.40
N GLY A 67 1.17 10.27 14.65
CA GLY A 67 0.82 9.19 15.58
C GLY A 67 1.74 7.97 15.55
N ALA A 68 2.67 7.88 14.59
CA ALA A 68 3.55 6.73 14.44
C ALA A 68 4.75 6.69 15.41
N LEU A 69 5.02 7.77 16.15
CA LEU A 69 6.18 7.86 17.05
C LEU A 69 6.30 6.70 18.04
N ALA A 70 5.18 6.20 18.56
CA ALA A 70 5.19 5.04 19.45
C ALA A 70 5.60 3.75 18.71
N LEU A 71 5.13 3.57 17.48
CA LEU A 71 5.48 2.41 16.65
C LEU A 71 6.95 2.43 16.24
N GLU A 72 7.50 3.61 15.95
CA GLU A 72 8.92 3.78 15.65
C GLU A 72 9.80 3.45 16.86
N LYS A 73 9.41 3.89 18.06
CA LYS A 73 10.13 3.57 19.31
C LYS A 73 10.09 2.09 19.67
N ASP A 74 9.01 1.40 19.30
CA ASP A 74 8.88 -0.05 19.48
C ASP A 74 9.81 -0.84 18.54
N GLY A 75 10.43 -0.18 17.56
CA GLY A 75 11.33 -0.81 16.59
C GLY A 75 10.59 -1.69 15.58
N MET A 76 11.27 -2.73 15.09
CA MET A 76 10.69 -3.64 14.11
C MET A 76 9.63 -4.53 14.76
N ARG A 77 8.41 -4.53 14.20
CA ARG A 77 7.28 -5.34 14.67
C ARG A 77 6.95 -6.40 13.62
N GLY A 78 7.30 -7.65 13.92
CA GLY A 78 7.27 -8.70 12.89
C GLY A 78 8.28 -8.36 11.79
N GLU A 79 7.81 -8.27 10.55
CA GLU A 79 8.64 -7.85 9.40
C GLU A 79 8.49 -6.36 9.06
N ILE A 80 7.85 -5.57 9.91
CA ILE A 80 7.50 -4.17 9.60
C ILE A 80 8.39 -3.23 10.39
N LEU A 81 9.19 -2.44 9.68
CA LEU A 81 9.99 -1.34 10.22
C LEU A 81 9.22 -0.03 10.04
N THR A 82 8.64 0.51 11.12
CA THR A 82 7.89 1.76 11.06
C THR A 82 8.78 2.95 11.38
N ARG A 83 8.74 4.00 10.54
CA ARG A 83 9.37 5.30 10.82
C ARG A 83 8.35 6.41 10.59
N MET A 84 8.34 7.42 11.45
CA MET A 84 7.47 8.56 11.31
C MET A 84 8.14 9.62 10.42
N ALA A 85 7.43 10.10 9.40
CA ALA A 85 7.87 11.22 8.59
C ALA A 85 6.71 12.19 8.34
N LEU A 86 6.94 13.46 8.68
CA LEU A 86 5.96 14.54 8.53
C LEU A 86 6.36 15.56 7.46
N THR A 87 7.56 15.41 6.88
CA THR A 87 8.11 16.29 5.84
C THR A 87 8.75 15.47 4.73
N PHE A 88 8.83 16.03 3.53
CA PHE A 88 9.53 15.38 2.42
C PHE A 88 11.02 15.21 2.67
N ASP A 89 11.66 16.13 3.39
CA ASP A 89 13.07 15.98 3.79
C ASP A 89 13.29 14.70 4.62
N LYS A 90 12.41 14.45 5.60
CA LYS A 90 12.50 13.27 6.44
C LYS A 90 12.19 11.99 5.68
N VAL A 91 11.24 12.03 4.74
CA VAL A 91 10.97 10.92 3.81
C VAL A 91 12.26 10.57 3.05
N LEU A 92 12.91 11.55 2.43
CA LEU A 92 14.13 11.33 1.64
C LEU A 92 15.28 10.78 2.49
N GLU A 93 15.49 11.33 3.69
CA GLU A 93 16.49 10.84 4.64
C GLU A 93 16.28 9.35 4.98
N ILE A 94 15.04 8.96 5.28
CA ILE A 94 14.73 7.57 5.65
C ILE A 94 14.84 6.62 4.46
N LEU A 95 14.38 7.03 3.27
CA LEU A 95 14.46 6.18 2.07
C LEU A 95 15.91 5.89 1.66
N GLU A 96 16.83 6.81 1.94
CA GLU A 96 18.27 6.63 1.72
C GLU A 96 18.84 5.48 2.57
N GLU A 97 18.31 5.27 3.78
CA GLU A 97 18.70 4.19 4.70
C GLU A 97 18.02 2.84 4.39
N TRP A 98 16.92 2.85 3.62
CA TRP A 98 16.03 1.69 3.46
C TRP A 98 16.34 0.79 2.26
N SER A 99 17.58 0.80 1.78
CA SER A 99 18.02 -0.04 0.67
C SER A 99 17.85 -1.54 0.90
N ALA A 100 17.75 -2.01 2.16
CA ALA A 100 17.51 -3.40 2.51
C ALA A 100 16.02 -3.81 2.57
N CYS A 101 15.08 -2.86 2.56
CA CYS A 101 13.66 -3.19 2.65
C CYS A 101 13.16 -3.73 1.30
N ARG A 102 12.38 -4.83 1.34
CA ARG A 102 11.77 -5.40 0.12
C ARG A 102 10.61 -4.58 -0.41
N THR A 103 9.91 -3.89 0.49
CA THR A 103 8.77 -3.03 0.14
C THR A 103 8.85 -1.76 0.93
N TRP A 104 8.64 -0.64 0.26
CA TRP A 104 8.45 0.66 0.90
C TRP A 104 6.98 1.03 0.83
N ILE A 105 6.38 1.31 1.97
CA ILE A 105 5.07 1.93 2.07
C ILE A 105 5.30 3.38 2.48
N ILE A 106 4.85 4.31 1.65
CA ILE A 106 5.07 5.74 1.81
C ILE A 106 3.72 6.42 2.01
N THR A 107 3.41 6.77 3.26
CA THR A 107 2.33 7.73 3.52
C THR A 107 2.86 9.11 3.17
N LEU A 108 2.32 9.73 2.13
CA LEU A 108 2.81 11.03 1.67
C LEU A 108 2.60 12.09 2.78
N PRO A 109 3.62 12.92 3.08
CA PRO A 109 3.51 13.90 4.15
C PRO A 109 2.58 15.05 3.74
N ILE A 110 1.87 15.59 4.73
CA ILE A 110 1.15 16.87 4.60
C ILE A 110 2.19 18.00 4.71
N ASP A 111 2.95 18.20 3.65
CA ASP A 111 4.07 19.13 3.57
C ASP A 111 4.06 19.91 2.25
N GLU A 112 3.91 21.23 2.35
CA GLU A 112 3.87 22.16 1.21
C GLU A 112 5.27 22.50 0.67
N LYS A 113 6.33 22.05 1.36
CA LYS A 113 7.73 22.36 1.00
C LYS A 113 8.32 21.39 -0.03
N MET A 114 7.48 20.69 -0.80
CA MET A 114 7.96 19.92 -1.94
C MET A 114 8.50 20.87 -3.01
N ASP A 115 9.71 20.59 -3.49
CA ASP A 115 10.31 21.29 -4.61
C ASP A 115 10.80 20.28 -5.67
N GLU A 116 11.25 20.80 -6.79
CA GLU A 116 11.69 19.99 -7.92
C GLU A 116 12.94 19.14 -7.62
N ALA A 117 13.82 19.60 -6.72
CA ALA A 117 14.99 18.83 -6.33
C ALA A 117 14.59 17.63 -5.45
N LYS A 118 13.68 17.85 -4.49
CA LYS A 118 13.12 16.80 -3.64
C LYS A 118 12.33 15.78 -4.44
N SER A 119 11.49 16.23 -5.39
CA SER A 119 10.72 15.32 -6.23
C SER A 119 11.64 14.45 -7.10
N ARG A 120 12.66 15.03 -7.74
CA ARG A 120 13.66 14.27 -8.50
C ARG A 120 14.39 13.24 -7.64
N LYS A 121 14.81 13.61 -6.42
CA LYS A 121 15.49 12.69 -5.50
C LYS A 121 14.56 11.53 -5.10
N LEU A 122 13.29 11.81 -4.80
CA LEU A 122 12.29 10.78 -4.51
C LEU A 122 12.11 9.80 -5.68
N LEU A 123 11.95 10.31 -6.90
CA LEU A 123 11.81 9.49 -8.10
C LEU A 123 13.04 8.63 -8.37
N GLN A 124 14.24 9.16 -8.11
CA GLN A 124 15.50 8.41 -8.22
C GLN A 124 15.54 7.24 -7.22
N PHE A 125 15.14 7.46 -5.97
CA PHE A 125 15.05 6.40 -4.96
C PHE A 125 14.04 5.33 -5.35
N VAL A 126 12.84 5.72 -5.79
CA VAL A 126 11.83 4.76 -6.25
C VAL A 126 12.34 3.94 -7.43
N LYS A 127 12.97 4.58 -8.43
CA LYS A 127 13.53 3.88 -9.58
C LYS A 127 14.61 2.87 -9.17
N SER A 128 15.49 3.25 -8.23
CA SER A 128 16.49 2.34 -7.68
C SER A 128 15.85 1.16 -6.94
N GLN A 129 14.83 1.42 -6.12
CA GLN A 129 14.10 0.39 -5.39
C GLN A 129 13.44 -0.62 -6.32
N VAL A 130 12.70 -0.15 -7.32
CA VAL A 130 12.05 -1.01 -8.33
C VAL A 130 13.08 -1.79 -9.14
N SER A 131 14.15 -1.15 -9.60
CA SER A 131 15.23 -1.81 -10.35
C SER A 131 15.93 -2.91 -9.55
N SER A 132 15.95 -2.80 -8.22
CA SER A 132 16.49 -3.82 -7.31
C SER A 132 15.52 -4.97 -7.00
N GLY A 133 14.34 -5.01 -7.64
CA GLY A 133 13.30 -6.01 -7.37
C GLY A 133 12.41 -5.68 -6.18
N GLY A 134 12.51 -4.46 -5.63
CA GLY A 134 11.70 -3.99 -4.52
C GLY A 134 10.34 -3.44 -4.97
N LYS A 135 9.37 -3.41 -4.06
CA LYS A 135 8.04 -2.82 -4.30
C LYS A 135 7.92 -1.45 -3.62
N VAL A 136 7.08 -0.57 -4.15
CA VAL A 136 6.73 0.72 -3.57
C VAL A 136 5.22 0.86 -3.52
N VAL A 137 4.69 1.29 -2.39
CA VAL A 137 3.27 1.54 -2.19
C VAL A 137 3.10 2.96 -1.70
N THR A 138 2.32 3.79 -2.39
CA THR A 138 1.98 5.15 -1.94
C THR A 138 0.59 5.18 -1.32
N ALA A 139 0.45 5.98 -0.28
CA ALA A 139 -0.82 6.24 0.38
C ALA A 139 -0.93 7.71 0.74
N TRP A 140 -2.14 8.25 0.59
CA TRP A 140 -2.42 9.59 1.07
C TRP A 140 -2.74 9.55 2.57
N PRO A 141 -2.36 10.60 3.33
CA PRO A 141 -2.55 10.61 4.76
C PRO A 141 -4.03 10.72 5.13
N PRO A 142 -4.46 10.20 6.30
CA PRO A 142 -5.80 10.40 6.82
C PRO A 142 -6.20 11.87 6.95
N VAL A 143 -7.43 12.19 6.59
CA VAL A 143 -7.96 13.56 6.67
C VAL A 143 -8.87 13.75 7.89
N ASN A 144 -8.66 14.84 8.61
CA ASN A 144 -9.48 15.28 9.74
C ASN A 144 -9.73 16.79 9.66
N GLU A 145 -10.59 17.30 10.54
CA GLU A 145 -10.95 18.72 10.58
C GLU A 145 -9.72 19.64 10.69
N LYS A 146 -8.69 19.23 11.43
CA LYS A 146 -7.48 20.04 11.67
C LYS A 146 -6.59 20.14 10.44
N ASN A 147 -6.47 19.07 9.67
CA ASN A 147 -5.56 19.01 8.53
C ASN A 147 -6.26 19.22 7.18
N ALA A 148 -7.60 19.22 7.12
CA ALA A 148 -8.39 19.24 5.88
C ALA A 148 -7.99 20.37 4.92
N SER A 149 -7.76 21.58 5.42
CA SER A 149 -7.36 22.72 4.57
C SER A 149 -6.02 22.46 3.86
N ARG A 150 -4.99 22.05 4.61
CA ARG A 150 -3.66 21.73 4.09
C ARG A 150 -3.69 20.48 3.21
N TRP A 151 -4.47 19.49 3.61
CA TRP A 151 -4.69 18.26 2.86
C TRP A 151 -5.28 18.54 1.47
N ASN A 152 -6.32 19.39 1.41
CA ASN A 152 -6.93 19.81 0.14
C ASN A 152 -5.94 20.56 -0.76
N GLY A 153 -5.07 21.40 -0.18
CA GLY A 153 -4.03 22.11 -0.93
C GLY A 153 -2.96 21.21 -1.56
N LEU A 154 -2.85 19.94 -1.15
CA LEU A 154 -1.84 19.00 -1.62
C LEU A 154 -2.35 17.92 -2.56
N ILE A 155 -3.68 17.86 -2.81
CA ILE A 155 -4.28 16.84 -3.67
C ILE A 155 -3.61 16.80 -5.04
N ASP A 156 -3.45 17.94 -5.70
CA ASP A 156 -2.89 17.99 -7.05
C ASP A 156 -1.41 17.60 -7.08
N LEU A 157 -0.66 17.93 -6.02
CA LEU A 157 0.71 17.48 -5.85
C LEU A 157 0.78 15.96 -5.74
N TRP A 158 -0.01 15.36 -4.84
CA TRP A 158 0.01 13.91 -4.63
C TRP A 158 -0.50 13.14 -5.85
N LYS A 159 -1.53 13.63 -6.55
CA LYS A 159 -1.96 13.08 -7.85
C LYS A 159 -0.84 13.10 -8.88
N SER A 160 -0.17 14.23 -9.03
CA SER A 160 0.95 14.37 -9.97
C SER A 160 2.10 13.41 -9.64
N LEU A 161 2.41 13.22 -8.35
CA LEU A 161 3.39 12.24 -7.91
C LEU A 161 2.94 10.81 -8.23
N ASP A 162 1.72 10.43 -7.88
CA ASP A 162 1.18 9.09 -8.15
C ASP A 162 1.12 8.78 -9.65
N GLU A 163 0.74 9.75 -10.49
CA GLU A 163 0.77 9.63 -11.95
C GLU A 163 2.20 9.44 -12.48
N THR A 164 3.15 10.23 -11.96
CA THR A 164 4.56 10.13 -12.36
C THR A 164 5.17 8.79 -11.94
N LEU A 165 4.87 8.32 -10.73
CA LEU A 165 5.32 7.03 -10.23
C LEU A 165 4.72 5.88 -11.05
N SER A 166 3.44 5.96 -11.39
CA SER A 166 2.78 4.95 -12.25
C SER A 166 3.40 4.88 -13.65
N ARG A 167 3.92 5.98 -14.19
CA ARG A 167 4.66 5.99 -15.48
C ARG A 167 6.06 5.38 -15.39
N ILE A 168 6.65 5.37 -14.20
CA ILE A 168 7.95 4.71 -13.96
C ILE A 168 7.76 3.20 -13.83
N ASP A 169 6.56 2.75 -13.46
CA ASP A 169 6.26 1.34 -13.24
C ASP A 169 6.22 0.56 -14.55
N ASP A 170 7.35 -0.05 -14.89
CA ASP A 170 7.47 -0.97 -16.02
C ASP A 170 7.06 -2.40 -15.62
N ARG A 171 6.90 -2.68 -14.32
CA ARG A 171 6.93 -4.05 -13.77
C ARG A 171 5.94 -4.29 -12.62
N HIS A 172 4.84 -3.54 -12.53
CA HIS A 172 3.81 -3.76 -11.50
C HIS A 172 4.37 -3.81 -10.08
N GLN A 173 5.40 -3.00 -9.81
CA GLN A 173 6.07 -2.92 -8.51
C GLN A 173 5.65 -1.66 -7.74
N ILE A 174 4.91 -0.75 -8.37
CA ILE A 174 4.42 0.48 -7.77
C ILE A 174 2.91 0.37 -7.60
N PHE A 175 2.43 0.64 -6.38
CA PHE A 175 1.01 0.56 -6.05
C PHE A 175 0.53 1.88 -5.46
N VAL A 176 -0.46 2.50 -6.09
CA VAL A 176 -1.10 3.72 -5.59
C VAL A 176 -2.40 3.33 -4.88
N THR A 177 -2.58 3.77 -3.63
CA THR A 177 -3.75 3.37 -2.81
C THR A 177 -4.75 4.49 -2.55
N ALA A 178 -4.52 5.68 -3.10
CA ALA A 178 -5.45 6.80 -2.95
C ALA A 178 -6.88 6.39 -3.38
N GLY A 179 -7.86 6.75 -2.56
CA GLY A 179 -9.29 6.50 -2.79
C GLY A 179 -10.12 7.79 -2.77
N SER A 180 -9.46 8.93 -2.85
CA SER A 180 -10.09 10.24 -2.67
C SER A 180 -10.26 10.99 -3.98
N THR A 181 -11.39 11.68 -4.14
CA THR A 181 -11.66 12.55 -5.29
C THR A 181 -12.45 13.79 -4.89
N LEU A 182 -12.31 14.86 -5.66
CA LEU A 182 -13.09 16.10 -5.49
C LEU A 182 -14.27 16.08 -6.46
N VAL A 183 -15.48 16.13 -5.92
CA VAL A 183 -16.74 16.11 -6.67
C VAL A 183 -17.53 17.36 -6.27
N HIS A 184 -17.69 18.30 -7.20
CA HIS A 184 -18.38 19.58 -6.98
C HIS A 184 -17.85 20.35 -5.73
N GLY A 185 -16.53 20.39 -5.56
CA GLY A 185 -15.88 21.07 -4.42
C GLY A 185 -16.01 20.33 -3.08
N LYS A 186 -16.60 19.13 -3.07
CA LYS A 186 -16.67 18.26 -1.89
C LYS A 186 -15.69 17.11 -2.02
N LEU A 187 -14.99 16.81 -0.93
CA LEU A 187 -14.12 15.65 -0.84
C LEU A 187 -14.97 14.39 -0.65
N VAL A 188 -14.83 13.45 -1.58
CA VAL A 188 -15.41 12.10 -1.50
C VAL A 188 -14.27 11.13 -1.29
N ILE A 189 -14.40 10.26 -0.30
CA ILE A 189 -13.38 9.29 0.08
C ILE A 189 -14.01 7.91 0.01
N GLU A 190 -13.37 7.02 -0.74
CA GLU A 190 -13.73 5.61 -0.80
C GLU A 190 -13.66 4.96 0.60
N ALA A 191 -14.70 4.21 0.97
CA ALA A 191 -14.72 3.52 2.25
C ALA A 191 -13.59 2.48 2.32
N GLY A 192 -12.80 2.53 3.40
CA GLY A 192 -11.67 1.62 3.59
C GLY A 192 -10.38 2.06 2.93
N SER A 193 -10.35 3.25 2.31
CA SER A 193 -9.12 3.86 1.83
C SER A 193 -8.26 4.38 3.00
N PRO A 194 -6.94 4.54 2.80
CA PRO A 194 -6.04 5.11 3.81
C PRO A 194 -6.53 6.44 4.39
N GLU A 195 -7.12 7.28 3.56
CA GLU A 195 -7.56 8.64 3.89
C GLU A 195 -8.74 8.64 4.88
N SER A 196 -9.51 7.55 4.90
CA SER A 196 -10.67 7.34 5.79
C SER A 196 -10.31 6.76 7.17
N CYS A 197 -9.03 6.46 7.43
CA CYS A 197 -8.60 5.69 8.60
C CYS A 197 -8.54 6.47 9.94
N CYS A 198 -8.93 7.75 9.95
CA CYS A 198 -9.03 8.52 11.18
C CYS A 198 -10.44 9.08 11.38
N GLN A 199 -10.80 9.30 12.65
CA GLN A 199 -12.04 9.99 12.99
C GLN A 199 -11.91 11.47 12.65
N TYR A 200 -12.79 11.96 11.77
CA TYR A 200 -12.69 13.33 11.23
C TYR A 200 -12.71 14.41 12.32
N TYR A 201 -13.55 14.26 13.34
CA TYR A 201 -13.69 15.22 14.45
C TYR A 201 -12.81 14.90 15.68
N CYS A 202 -11.89 13.94 15.57
CA CYS A 202 -11.04 13.58 16.72
C CYS A 202 -9.84 14.53 16.81
N ALA A 203 -9.64 15.09 18.00
CA ALA A 203 -8.57 16.06 18.25
C ALA A 203 -7.17 15.44 18.36
N ARG A 204 -7.04 14.11 18.50
CA ARG A 204 -5.75 13.45 18.76
C ARG A 204 -5.54 12.26 17.82
N VAL A 205 -4.45 12.30 17.05
CA VAL A 205 -3.99 11.17 16.25
C VAL A 205 -3.11 10.27 17.13
N GLY A 206 -3.63 9.09 17.49
CA GLY A 206 -2.89 8.08 18.25
C GLY A 206 -2.26 7.01 17.35
N ALA A 207 -1.44 6.13 17.94
CA ALA A 207 -0.77 5.04 17.23
C ALA A 207 -1.72 4.03 16.55
N GLY A 208 -3.01 4.06 16.87
CA GLY A 208 -4.03 3.28 16.16
C GLY A 208 -4.29 3.75 14.73
N VAL A 209 -4.08 5.03 14.43
CA VAL A 209 -4.33 5.59 13.08
C VAL A 209 -3.32 5.03 12.07
N PRO A 210 -1.99 5.11 12.29
CA PRO A 210 -1.03 4.47 11.38
C PRO A 210 -1.25 2.97 11.16
N LYS A 211 -1.64 2.22 12.21
CA LYS A 211 -1.97 0.80 12.04
C LYS A 211 -3.19 0.58 11.15
N SER A 212 -4.22 1.42 11.32
CA SER A 212 -5.43 1.36 10.50
C SER A 212 -5.12 1.69 9.04
N VAL A 213 -4.28 2.71 8.80
CA VAL A 213 -3.76 3.07 7.47
C VAL A 213 -3.02 1.90 6.85
N TYR A 214 -2.09 1.27 7.57
CA TYR A 214 -1.35 0.12 7.07
C TYR A 214 -2.28 -1.03 6.65
N GLU A 215 -3.28 -1.37 7.49
CA GLU A 215 -4.22 -2.44 7.15
C GLU A 215 -5.16 -2.08 5.99
N ALA A 216 -5.54 -0.80 5.84
CA ALA A 216 -6.28 -0.31 4.67
C ALA A 216 -5.45 -0.48 3.38
N ILE A 217 -4.18 -0.06 3.41
CA ILE A 217 -3.23 -0.25 2.30
C ILE A 217 -3.14 -1.74 1.96
N ARG A 218 -2.86 -2.59 2.95
CA ARG A 218 -2.72 -4.04 2.77
C ARG A 218 -3.92 -4.71 2.13
N ARG A 219 -5.15 -4.29 2.48
CA ARG A 219 -6.37 -4.81 1.87
C ARG A 219 -6.57 -4.31 0.44
N LYS A 220 -6.15 -3.08 0.15
CA LYS A 220 -6.31 -2.46 -1.16
C LYS A 220 -5.32 -2.99 -2.20
N VAL A 221 -4.14 -3.45 -1.76
CA VAL A 221 -3.07 -3.96 -2.65
C VAL A 221 -2.59 -5.36 -2.24
N PRO A 222 -3.43 -6.40 -2.40
CA PRO A 222 -3.05 -7.77 -2.03
C PRO A 222 -1.82 -8.27 -2.79
N GLU A 223 -1.56 -7.78 -3.99
CA GLU A 223 -0.41 -8.13 -4.84
C GLU A 223 0.93 -7.64 -4.26
N ALA A 224 0.88 -6.65 -3.37
CA ALA A 224 2.07 -6.19 -2.64
C ALA A 224 2.55 -7.21 -1.60
N LEU A 225 1.72 -8.20 -1.24
CA LEU A 225 2.03 -9.29 -0.28
C LEU A 225 2.52 -8.76 1.08
N LEU A 226 1.86 -7.71 1.58
CA LEU A 226 2.23 -7.08 2.84
C LEU A 226 1.88 -7.99 4.05
N PRO A 227 2.77 -8.13 5.05
CA PRO A 227 2.51 -8.90 6.25
C PRO A 227 1.40 -8.26 7.10
N VAL A 228 0.76 -9.03 7.97
CA VAL A 228 -0.21 -8.50 8.95
C VAL A 228 0.53 -7.64 9.97
N PHE A 229 -0.02 -6.48 10.35
CA PHE A 229 0.56 -5.70 11.44
C PHE A 229 0.36 -6.43 12.78
N PRO A 230 1.42 -6.75 13.54
CA PRO A 230 1.27 -7.50 14.77
C PRO A 230 0.41 -6.78 15.82
N ASP A 231 -0.57 -7.50 16.38
CA ASP A 231 -1.39 -7.02 17.49
C ASP A 231 -0.54 -6.77 18.75
N MET A 232 -0.95 -5.79 19.56
CA MET A 232 -0.35 -5.50 20.88
C MET A 232 -0.79 -6.51 21.97
N ARG A 233 -1.30 -7.70 21.62
CA ARG A 233 -1.85 -8.66 22.60
C ARG A 233 -0.79 -9.42 23.39
N PHE A 234 0.38 -8.83 23.63
CA PHE A 234 1.33 -9.30 24.64
C PHE A 234 1.82 -8.10 25.46
N GLY A 235 1.21 -7.96 26.63
CA GLY A 235 1.50 -6.88 27.57
C GLY A 235 0.27 -6.18 28.14
N THR A 236 -0.81 -6.91 28.48
CA THR A 236 -1.78 -6.35 29.43
C THR A 236 -1.05 -6.19 30.76
N SER A 237 -0.62 -4.97 31.08
CA SER A 237 -0.45 -4.57 32.48
C SER A 237 -1.69 -5.01 33.24
N ARG A 238 -1.50 -5.89 34.22
CA ARG A 238 -2.50 -6.19 35.24
C ARG A 238 -2.70 -4.94 36.09
N THR A 239 -3.41 -3.94 35.57
CA THR A 239 -4.00 -2.90 36.42
C THR A 239 -5.09 -2.15 35.66
N MET A 240 -6.26 -2.13 36.29
CA MET A 240 -7.39 -1.21 36.07
C MET A 240 -8.30 -1.46 34.87
N SER A 241 -9.22 -2.40 35.03
CA SER A 241 -10.64 -2.07 34.87
C SER A 241 -11.43 -2.74 36.00
N TYR A 242 -12.04 -1.94 36.87
CA TYR A 242 -13.16 -2.40 37.67
C TYR A 242 -14.28 -2.71 36.69
N ALA A 243 -14.58 -4.00 36.52
CA ALA A 243 -15.85 -4.42 35.93
C ALA A 243 -16.94 -4.04 36.94
N GLY A 244 -17.56 -2.88 36.72
CA GLY A 244 -18.86 -2.57 37.31
C GLY A 244 -19.89 -3.45 36.62
N GLU A 245 -20.17 -4.59 37.24
CA GLU A 245 -21.20 -5.55 36.88
C GLU A 245 -22.58 -4.88 36.79
N GLY A 246 -23.16 -4.87 35.58
CA GLY A 246 -24.59 -4.79 35.39
C GLY A 246 -25.20 -6.17 35.62
N MET A 247 -26.15 -6.22 36.56
CA MET A 247 -26.90 -7.40 37.00
C MET A 247 -27.40 -8.28 35.85
N TYR A 248 -27.23 -9.61 35.98
CA TYR A 248 -28.28 -10.65 35.93
C TYR A 248 -27.64 -12.02 35.65
N GLY A 249 -27.71 -12.94 36.62
CA GLY A 249 -27.55 -14.39 36.40
C GLY A 249 -26.51 -15.12 37.27
N ARG A 250 -26.98 -15.64 38.43
CA ARG A 250 -26.44 -16.79 39.19
C ARG A 250 -25.99 -17.94 38.25
N ALA A 251 -25.06 -18.84 38.56
CA ALA A 251 -24.30 -19.17 39.78
C ALA A 251 -23.18 -20.16 39.38
N ASP A 252 -21.98 -20.01 39.95
CA ASP A 252 -21.15 -21.08 40.56
C ASP A 252 -19.74 -20.53 40.85
N GLN A 253 -19.63 -19.75 41.93
CA GLN A 253 -18.33 -19.42 42.51
C GLN A 253 -17.91 -20.54 43.47
N LYS A 254 -16.97 -21.38 43.04
CA LYS A 254 -16.10 -22.12 43.97
C LYS A 254 -15.21 -21.12 44.69
N VAL A 255 -15.53 -20.84 45.95
CA VAL A 255 -14.71 -20.01 46.85
C VAL A 255 -13.46 -20.80 47.27
N PRO A 256 -12.23 -20.26 47.14
CA PRO A 256 -11.05 -20.88 47.74
C PRO A 256 -11.00 -20.61 49.24
N ALA A 257 -10.66 -21.63 50.03
CA ALA A 257 -10.62 -21.60 51.48
C ALA A 257 -9.66 -20.54 52.06
N LYS A 258 -10.13 -19.82 53.09
CA LYS A 258 -9.32 -18.90 53.91
C LYS A 258 -8.19 -19.65 54.62
N ARG A 259 -6.94 -19.20 54.47
CA ARG A 259 -5.82 -19.61 55.34
C ARG A 259 -6.01 -19.04 56.74
N ALA A 260 -5.93 -19.90 57.75
CA ALA A 260 -5.91 -19.53 59.15
C ALA A 260 -4.62 -18.75 59.48
N ARG A 261 -4.76 -17.68 60.26
CA ARG A 261 -3.64 -16.97 60.89
C ARG A 261 -3.26 -17.75 62.17
N HIS A 262 -2.00 -18.16 62.28
CA HIS A 262 -1.42 -18.51 63.57
C HIS A 262 -0.68 -17.31 64.13
N PHE A 263 -0.75 -17.21 65.46
CA PHE A 263 -0.36 -16.14 66.37
C PHE A 263 1.09 -15.66 66.20
#